data_AF-A0A2M9J5C6-F1
#
_entry.id   AF-A0A2M9J5C6-F1
#
_cell.length_a   1.000
_cell.length_b   1.000
_cell.length_c   1.000
_cell.angle_alpha   90.00
_cell.angle_beta   90.00
_cell.angle_gamma   90.00
#
_symmetry.space_group_name_H-M   'P 1'
#
loop_
_entity.id
_entity.type
_entity.pdbx_description
1 polymer ?
#
loop_
_entity_poly.entity_id
_entity_poly.type
_entity_poly.pdbx_seq_one_letter_code
_entity_poly.pdbx_strand_id
1 'polypeptide(L)'
;MANFSGRKTGKALSRLAVAAIAAALVGVSAGAASADGVYPGHTPAAPKHAPKARNFAAAAPAATPGNAANPIFALFAVDNANAGWVYGPNGTGGLSARSFVASFPYLANDTFVDDNADGEIDGEWQWNGAGDMRYFSESTPDTGKPIGGGWNIYDKVFSPGNLAGAQGYDIIARDKAGVLWLYLGYGNGTVASRIKVGAGWDAYTQIAGKGDLDGDGKADIVARDKAGVLWFYKGTGSYSAPFAGRTRIGSGWNAYNTLVSTGDVDLDGKTDLIAREPNGNLWLYKGTGNAAAPYQSRVKIGYGYDAYRLMTS
;
A
#
# COMPACT_ATOMS: atom_id res chain seq x y z
N MET A 1 -4.49 -65.94 -19.49
CA MET A 1 -4.36 -64.84 -20.48
C MET A 1 -3.88 -63.60 -19.74
N ALA A 2 -3.05 -62.76 -20.37
CA ALA A 2 -2.22 -61.78 -19.67
C ALA A 2 -2.96 -60.48 -19.32
N ASN A 3 -2.64 -59.93 -18.14
CA ASN A 3 -2.94 -58.53 -17.80
C ASN A 3 -1.97 -57.60 -18.54
N PHE A 4 -2.47 -56.54 -19.15
CA PHE A 4 -1.65 -55.40 -19.58
C PHE A 4 -2.24 -54.06 -19.12
N SER A 5 -1.36 -53.23 -18.59
CA SER A 5 -1.68 -51.90 -18.04
C SER A 5 -1.86 -50.86 -19.14
N GLY A 6 -2.94 -50.08 -19.06
CA GLY A 6 -3.21 -48.92 -19.92
C GLY A 6 -3.22 -47.63 -19.11
N ARG A 7 -2.18 -46.79 -19.28
CA ARG A 7 -2.02 -45.51 -18.56
C ARG A 7 -3.21 -44.58 -18.79
N LYS A 8 -3.85 -44.11 -17.71
CA LYS A 8 -4.52 -42.80 -17.71
C LYS A 8 -3.44 -41.72 -17.73
N THR A 9 -3.18 -41.12 -18.88
CA THR A 9 -2.32 -39.93 -18.97
C THR A 9 -3.02 -38.74 -18.36
N GLY A 10 -2.61 -38.34 -17.14
CA GLY A 10 -3.03 -37.08 -16.57
C GLY A 10 -2.53 -35.92 -17.42
N LYS A 11 -3.44 -35.13 -17.98
CA LYS A 11 -3.11 -33.77 -18.43
C LYS A 11 -3.17 -32.87 -17.21
N ALA A 12 -2.04 -32.72 -16.54
CA ALA A 12 -1.83 -31.57 -15.67
C ALA A 12 -1.89 -30.33 -16.58
N LEU A 13 -2.93 -29.51 -16.43
CA LEU A 13 -2.98 -28.19 -17.06
C LEU A 13 -1.97 -27.31 -16.33
N SER A 14 -0.83 -27.07 -16.99
CA SER A 14 0.16 -26.08 -16.57
C SER A 14 -0.51 -24.72 -16.49
N ARG A 15 -0.69 -24.21 -15.26
CA ARG A 15 -1.18 -22.85 -15.03
C ARG A 15 -0.15 -21.86 -15.54
N LEU A 16 -0.57 -20.90 -16.37
CA LEU A 16 0.26 -19.75 -16.68
C LEU A 16 0.44 -18.95 -15.39
N ALA A 17 1.68 -18.57 -15.09
CA ALA A 17 1.95 -17.48 -14.17
C ALA A 17 1.78 -16.17 -14.96
N VAL A 18 0.94 -15.27 -14.45
CA VAL A 18 1.02 -13.84 -14.77
C VAL A 18 2.09 -13.27 -13.84
N ALA A 19 2.94 -12.36 -14.34
CA ALA A 19 4.04 -11.79 -13.58
C ALA A 19 3.77 -10.30 -13.35
N ALA A 20 3.92 -9.85 -12.11
CA ALA A 20 3.85 -8.43 -11.77
C ALA A 20 4.85 -7.62 -12.61
N ILE A 21 4.38 -6.53 -13.22
CA ILE A 21 5.21 -5.65 -14.05
C ILE A 21 5.80 -4.54 -13.17
N ALA A 22 7.13 -4.55 -13.05
CA ALA A 22 7.91 -3.36 -12.70
C ALA A 22 8.77 -2.93 -13.91
N ALA A 23 8.48 -1.73 -14.42
CA ALA A 23 9.13 -1.00 -15.53
C ALA A 23 8.87 -1.47 -16.98
N ALA A 24 8.61 -0.50 -17.87
CA ALA A 24 8.44 -0.68 -19.32
C ALA A 24 9.36 0.25 -20.14
N LEU A 25 10.10 -0.29 -21.12
CA LEU A 25 10.77 0.42 -22.25
C LEU A 25 11.27 -0.65 -23.25
N VAL A 26 11.15 -0.58 -24.59
CA VAL A 26 11.66 0.37 -25.64
C VAL A 26 10.94 0.00 -26.96
N GLY A 27 10.65 0.83 -27.98
CA GLY A 27 10.84 2.28 -28.21
C GLY A 27 10.72 2.66 -29.72
N VAL A 28 10.86 3.97 -30.06
CA VAL A 28 10.96 4.63 -31.40
C VAL A 28 9.75 4.43 -32.37
N SER A 29 9.14 5.42 -33.05
CA SER A 29 9.62 6.73 -33.55
C SER A 29 8.52 7.82 -33.67
N ALA A 30 8.94 9.09 -33.50
CA ALA A 30 8.40 10.36 -34.05
C ALA A 30 6.93 10.49 -34.54
N GLY A 31 6.22 11.54 -34.05
CA GLY A 31 5.14 12.17 -34.84
C GLY A 31 4.11 13.03 -34.09
N ALA A 32 4.13 14.35 -34.35
CA ALA A 32 3.04 15.33 -34.15
C ALA A 32 2.57 15.69 -32.71
N ALA A 33 2.04 16.91 -32.56
CA ALA A 33 1.73 17.57 -31.29
C ALA A 33 0.40 18.35 -31.34
N SER A 34 -0.23 18.56 -30.17
CA SER A 34 -1.06 19.70 -29.70
C SER A 34 -1.77 19.29 -28.39
N ALA A 35 -2.49 20.11 -27.60
CA ALA A 35 -2.36 21.50 -27.12
C ALA A 35 -3.50 21.71 -26.07
N ASP A 36 -3.42 22.53 -25.01
CA ASP A 36 -2.35 23.37 -24.44
C ASP A 36 -2.53 23.46 -22.90
N GLY A 37 -1.71 24.24 -22.18
CA GLY A 37 -1.84 24.44 -20.73
C GLY A 37 -0.57 24.97 -20.06
N VAL A 38 -0.25 26.25 -20.27
CA VAL A 38 1.03 26.86 -19.84
C VAL A 38 1.22 26.87 -18.31
N TYR A 39 2.14 26.03 -17.83
CA TYR A 39 2.90 26.28 -16.60
C TYR A 39 4.21 27.01 -16.94
N PRO A 40 4.50 28.19 -16.36
CA PRO A 40 5.81 28.81 -16.51
C PRO A 40 6.84 28.10 -15.61
N GLY A 41 7.79 27.38 -16.22
CA GLY A 41 9.10 27.14 -15.60
C GLY A 41 9.56 25.70 -15.33
N HIS A 42 8.84 24.65 -15.74
CA HIS A 42 9.37 23.27 -15.70
C HIS A 42 8.98 22.45 -16.93
N THR A 43 9.89 22.37 -17.91
CA THR A 43 10.01 21.20 -18.77
C THR A 43 10.79 20.14 -17.98
N PRO A 44 10.21 18.96 -17.68
CA PRO A 44 10.99 17.87 -17.11
C PRO A 44 12.08 17.47 -18.10
N ALA A 45 13.35 17.56 -17.69
CA ALA A 45 14.41 16.96 -18.47
C ALA A 45 14.19 15.44 -18.50
N ALA A 46 14.07 14.85 -19.70
CA ALA A 46 13.86 13.42 -19.84
C ALA A 46 14.95 12.64 -19.06
N PRO A 47 14.58 11.67 -18.21
CA PRO A 47 15.54 10.96 -17.39
C PRO A 47 16.55 10.21 -18.28
N LYS A 48 17.83 10.55 -18.10
CA LYS A 48 18.92 9.94 -18.87
C LYS A 48 19.21 8.53 -18.35
N HIS A 49 18.50 7.56 -18.94
CA HIS A 49 18.82 6.13 -18.99
C HIS A 49 18.95 5.42 -17.63
N ALA A 50 17.88 4.77 -17.19
CA ALA A 50 17.96 3.67 -16.22
C ALA A 50 18.27 2.34 -16.95
N PRO A 51 19.13 1.45 -16.39
CA PRO A 51 19.36 0.12 -16.94
C PRO A 51 18.14 -0.80 -16.71
N LYS A 52 17.96 -1.79 -17.60
CA LYS A 52 16.84 -2.75 -17.55
C LYS A 52 16.77 -3.47 -16.19
N ALA A 53 15.62 -3.39 -15.53
CA ALA A 53 15.31 -4.22 -14.36
C ALA A 53 15.38 -5.71 -14.75
N ARG A 54 16.15 -6.50 -13.99
CA ARG A 54 16.24 -7.95 -14.15
C ARG A 54 15.43 -8.62 -13.04
N ASN A 55 14.42 -9.40 -13.43
CA ASN A 55 13.81 -10.50 -12.69
C ASN A 55 13.57 -10.27 -11.18
N PHE A 56 12.53 -9.51 -10.82
CA PHE A 56 11.93 -9.56 -9.47
C PHE A 56 10.92 -10.73 -9.37
N ALA A 57 11.39 -11.95 -9.66
CA ALA A 57 10.59 -13.16 -9.51
C ALA A 57 11.49 -14.31 -9.04
N ALA A 58 11.62 -14.45 -7.73
CA ALA A 58 12.28 -15.56 -7.07
C ALA A 58 11.28 -16.29 -6.15
N ALA A 59 10.37 -17.06 -6.77
CA ALA A 59 9.60 -18.14 -6.16
C ALA A 59 8.77 -17.81 -4.89
N ALA A 60 7.77 -16.93 -5.02
CA ALA A 60 6.56 -17.07 -4.20
C ALA A 60 5.68 -18.19 -4.78
N PRO A 61 5.19 -19.16 -3.98
CA PRO A 61 4.17 -20.10 -4.45
C PRO A 61 2.83 -19.37 -4.62
N ALA A 62 2.15 -19.58 -5.74
CA ALA A 62 0.87 -18.92 -6.00
C ALA A 62 -0.17 -19.23 -4.92
N ALA A 63 -0.80 -18.19 -4.37
CA ALA A 63 -1.90 -18.31 -3.43
C ALA A 63 -3.06 -19.12 -4.04
N THR A 64 -3.79 -19.84 -3.19
CA THR A 64 -4.96 -20.62 -3.65
C THR A 64 -6.19 -19.71 -3.66
N PRO A 65 -6.94 -19.58 -4.77
CA PRO A 65 -8.08 -18.67 -4.82
C PRO A 65 -9.21 -19.11 -3.87
N GLY A 66 -9.55 -18.28 -2.91
CA GLY A 66 -10.61 -18.51 -1.92
C GLY A 66 -10.45 -17.57 -0.73
N ASN A 67 -11.34 -16.58 -0.65
CA ASN A 67 -11.17 -15.29 0.04
C ASN A 67 -10.26 -14.34 -0.76
N ALA A 68 -10.52 -13.03 -0.67
CA ALA A 68 -9.59 -12.02 -1.19
C ALA A 68 -8.26 -12.20 -0.46
N ALA A 69 -7.16 -12.33 -1.20
CA ALA A 69 -5.85 -12.43 -0.58
C ALA A 69 -5.54 -11.11 0.13
N ASN A 70 -4.99 -11.17 1.35
CA ASN A 70 -4.42 -9.97 1.93
C ASN A 70 -3.25 -9.52 1.04
N PRO A 71 -3.16 -8.23 0.68
CA PRO A 71 -2.22 -7.77 -0.33
C PRO A 71 -0.77 -8.01 0.10
N ILE A 72 0.11 -8.37 -0.84
CA ILE A 72 1.53 -8.64 -0.56
C ILE A 72 2.35 -7.44 -1.07
N PHE A 73 2.32 -6.33 -0.33
CA PHE A 73 2.95 -5.09 -0.78
C PHE A 73 4.38 -4.91 -0.28
N ALA A 74 5.20 -4.30 -1.12
CA ALA A 74 6.52 -3.84 -0.71
C ALA A 74 6.40 -2.71 0.32
N LEU A 75 7.36 -2.63 1.25
CA LEU A 75 7.59 -1.40 1.99
C LEU A 75 8.34 -0.42 1.07
N PHE A 76 7.74 0.73 0.79
CA PHE A 76 8.40 1.86 0.13
C PHE A 76 8.94 2.85 1.16
N ALA A 77 10.13 3.40 0.93
CA ALA A 77 10.75 4.36 1.83
C ALA A 77 11.61 5.40 1.09
N VAL A 78 11.51 6.67 1.48
CA VAL A 78 12.31 7.77 0.94
C VAL A 78 13.30 8.24 2.00
N ASP A 79 14.60 8.23 1.67
CA ASP A 79 15.65 8.60 2.60
C ASP A 79 15.82 10.13 2.75
N ASN A 80 16.63 10.54 3.71
CA ASN A 80 16.91 11.95 3.99
C ASN A 80 17.62 12.69 2.82
N ALA A 81 18.17 11.96 1.83
CA ALA A 81 18.70 12.52 0.58
C ALA A 81 17.68 12.51 -0.56
N ASN A 82 16.44 12.11 -0.27
CA ASN A 82 15.31 11.92 -1.19
C ASN A 82 15.42 10.73 -2.15
N ALA A 83 16.36 9.81 -1.98
CA ALA A 83 16.34 8.58 -2.76
C ALA A 83 15.23 7.65 -2.25
N GLY A 84 14.39 7.18 -3.17
CA GLY A 84 13.33 6.22 -2.94
C GLY A 84 13.82 4.78 -3.09
N TRP A 85 13.37 3.92 -2.18
CA TRP A 85 13.79 2.53 -2.06
C TRP A 85 12.57 1.64 -1.81
N VAL A 86 12.53 0.47 -2.46
CA VAL A 86 11.53 -0.58 -2.19
C VAL A 86 12.16 -1.79 -1.50
N TYR A 87 11.37 -2.41 -0.63
CA TYR A 87 11.69 -3.61 0.12
C TYR A 87 10.53 -4.60 -0.03
N GLY A 88 10.66 -5.62 -0.88
CA GLY A 88 9.65 -6.68 -0.97
C GLY A 88 9.67 -7.59 0.27
N PRO A 89 8.53 -8.20 0.66
CA PRO A 89 8.49 -9.29 1.62
C PRO A 89 9.47 -10.42 1.25
N ASN A 90 10.07 -11.09 2.24
CA ASN A 90 11.04 -12.16 2.02
C ASN A 90 10.49 -13.59 2.21
N GLY A 91 9.18 -13.72 2.48
CA GLY A 91 8.52 -15.02 2.70
C GLY A 91 8.90 -15.75 3.99
N THR A 92 9.59 -15.07 4.93
CA THR A 92 9.98 -15.62 6.23
C THR A 92 9.64 -14.71 7.42
N GLY A 93 8.80 -13.69 7.20
CA GLY A 93 8.46 -12.67 8.20
C GLY A 93 9.51 -11.59 8.34
N GLY A 94 10.02 -11.11 7.21
CA GLY A 94 10.95 -9.98 7.13
C GLY A 94 11.01 -9.39 5.72
N LEU A 95 11.93 -8.46 5.53
CA LEU A 95 12.10 -7.75 4.26
C LEU A 95 13.31 -8.24 3.48
N SER A 96 13.26 -8.08 2.16
CA SER A 96 14.37 -8.32 1.24
C SER A 96 15.38 -7.16 1.23
N ALA A 97 16.48 -7.30 0.47
CA ALA A 97 17.43 -6.21 0.29
C ALA A 97 16.81 -5.07 -0.54
N ARG A 98 17.05 -3.82 -0.12
CA ARG A 98 16.45 -2.65 -0.76
C ARG A 98 16.89 -2.47 -2.22
N SER A 99 15.95 -2.10 -3.08
CA SER A 99 16.22 -1.70 -4.47
C SER A 99 15.93 -0.21 -4.66
N PHE A 100 16.81 0.49 -5.37
CA PHE A 100 16.63 1.92 -5.70
C PHE A 100 15.54 2.09 -6.77
N VAL A 101 14.70 3.10 -6.62
CA VAL A 101 13.65 3.45 -7.58
C VAL A 101 14.00 4.76 -8.31
N ALA A 102 13.86 5.89 -7.62
CA ALA A 102 14.04 7.23 -8.18
C ALA A 102 14.33 8.24 -7.05
N SER A 103 14.45 9.54 -7.38
CA SER A 103 14.52 10.62 -6.39
C SER A 103 13.15 11.30 -6.23
N PHE A 104 12.72 11.48 -4.99
CA PHE A 104 11.40 11.96 -4.60
C PHE A 104 11.49 13.21 -3.70
N PRO A 105 11.97 14.37 -4.18
CA PRO A 105 12.16 15.57 -3.35
C PRO A 105 10.87 16.20 -2.82
N TYR A 106 9.72 15.93 -3.44
CA TYR A 106 8.44 16.57 -3.10
C TYR A 106 7.36 15.62 -2.56
N LEU A 107 7.64 14.31 -2.55
CA LEU A 107 6.66 13.30 -2.14
C LEU A 107 6.38 13.41 -0.63
N ALA A 108 5.11 13.60 -0.29
CA ALA A 108 4.60 13.71 1.08
C ALA A 108 4.00 12.39 1.56
N ASN A 109 3.26 11.67 0.69
CA ASN A 109 2.96 10.26 0.90
C ASN A 109 2.82 9.53 -0.45
N ASP A 110 2.95 8.21 -0.38
CA ASP A 110 2.69 7.25 -1.44
C ASP A 110 1.90 6.07 -0.83
N THR A 111 1.14 5.31 -1.64
CA THR A 111 0.40 4.13 -1.15
C THR A 111 -0.06 3.25 -2.32
N PHE A 112 0.27 1.96 -2.31
CA PHE A 112 -0.10 1.00 -3.34
C PHE A 112 -1.61 0.66 -3.31
N VAL A 113 -2.12 0.01 -4.34
CA VAL A 113 -3.48 -0.56 -4.38
C VAL A 113 -3.52 -1.90 -5.09
N ASP A 114 -4.51 -2.72 -4.71
CA ASP A 114 -4.90 -3.99 -5.32
C ASP A 114 -6.39 -3.82 -5.69
N ASP A 115 -6.62 -3.13 -6.80
CA ASP A 115 -7.95 -2.74 -7.24
C ASP A 115 -8.76 -3.92 -7.79
N ASN A 116 -8.10 -5.03 -8.10
CA ASN A 116 -8.69 -6.25 -8.66
C ASN A 116 -8.92 -7.38 -7.63
N ALA A 117 -8.29 -7.28 -6.44
CA ALA A 117 -8.34 -8.22 -5.31
C ALA A 117 -7.65 -9.57 -5.55
N ASP A 118 -6.56 -9.60 -6.33
CA ASP A 118 -5.68 -10.77 -6.50
C ASP A 118 -4.51 -10.83 -5.52
N GLY A 119 -4.26 -9.75 -4.77
CA GLY A 119 -3.20 -9.61 -3.78
C GLY A 119 -1.91 -8.97 -4.30
N GLU A 120 -1.81 -8.64 -5.59
CA GLU A 120 -0.68 -7.96 -6.22
C GLU A 120 -0.92 -6.44 -6.36
N ILE A 121 0.10 -5.67 -6.75
CA ILE A 121 -0.01 -4.22 -6.93
C ILE A 121 -0.55 -3.88 -8.32
N ASP A 122 -1.75 -3.31 -8.40
CA ASP A 122 -2.34 -2.75 -9.63
C ASP A 122 -1.91 -1.30 -9.90
N GLY A 123 -1.57 -0.55 -8.85
CA GLY A 123 -1.22 0.86 -8.94
C GLY A 123 -0.85 1.51 -7.61
N GLU A 124 -0.77 2.84 -7.59
CA GLU A 124 -0.42 3.63 -6.40
C GLU A 124 -0.99 5.06 -6.45
N TRP A 125 -1.27 5.63 -5.27
CA TRP A 125 -1.62 7.05 -5.11
C TRP A 125 -0.45 7.83 -4.51
N GLN A 126 0.19 8.67 -5.31
CA GLN A 126 1.22 9.59 -4.84
C GLN A 126 0.63 10.98 -4.56
N TRP A 127 1.01 11.54 -3.42
CA TRP A 127 0.60 12.88 -2.95
C TRP A 127 1.82 13.73 -2.58
N ASN A 128 1.83 14.99 -3.06
CA ASN A 128 2.86 15.96 -2.71
C ASN A 128 2.37 17.02 -1.71
N GLY A 129 3.31 17.64 -0.99
CA GLY A 129 2.98 18.65 0.04
C GLY A 129 2.31 19.93 -0.50
N ALA A 130 2.38 20.18 -1.82
CA ALA A 130 1.69 21.29 -2.49
C ALA A 130 0.22 20.96 -2.81
N GLY A 131 -0.19 19.69 -2.71
CA GLY A 131 -1.56 19.24 -2.91
C GLY A 131 -1.88 18.69 -4.30
N ASP A 132 -0.87 18.37 -5.12
CA ASP A 132 -1.06 17.51 -6.30
C ASP A 132 -1.22 16.05 -5.84
N MET A 133 -2.19 15.36 -6.43
CA MET A 133 -2.45 13.93 -6.24
C MET A 133 -2.44 13.25 -7.60
N ARG A 134 -1.75 12.12 -7.70
CA ARG A 134 -1.66 11.33 -8.93
C ARG A 134 -1.91 9.86 -8.64
N TYR A 135 -2.55 9.20 -9.59
CA TYR A 135 -2.67 7.75 -9.63
C TYR A 135 -1.74 7.18 -10.69
N PHE A 136 -0.85 6.28 -10.32
CA PHE A 136 -0.01 5.52 -11.25
C PHE A 136 -0.55 4.10 -11.36
N SER A 137 -0.37 3.49 -12.54
CA SER A 137 -0.78 2.13 -12.89
C SER A 137 0.00 1.67 -14.11
N GLU A 138 -0.13 0.40 -14.53
CA GLU A 138 0.47 -0.11 -15.78
C GLU A 138 0.16 0.77 -17.01
N SER A 139 -0.98 1.46 -17.02
CA SER A 139 -1.40 2.34 -18.12
C SER A 139 -0.72 3.72 -18.13
N THR A 140 -0.18 4.18 -17.00
CA THR A 140 0.42 5.52 -16.83
C THR A 140 1.66 5.54 -15.92
N PRO A 141 2.63 4.61 -16.08
CA PRO A 141 3.65 4.32 -15.08
C PRO A 141 4.67 5.45 -14.85
N ASP A 142 4.95 6.27 -15.87
CA ASP A 142 5.96 7.34 -15.76
C ASP A 142 5.37 8.72 -15.41
N THR A 143 4.07 8.94 -15.67
CA THR A 143 3.44 10.27 -15.63
C THR A 143 2.40 10.42 -14.52
N GLY A 144 1.68 9.34 -14.22
CA GLY A 144 0.53 9.33 -13.32
C GLY A 144 -0.65 10.12 -13.87
N LYS A 145 -1.86 9.58 -13.72
CA LYS A 145 -3.11 10.29 -13.99
C LYS A 145 -3.32 11.37 -12.91
N PRO A 146 -3.43 12.66 -13.25
CA PRO A 146 -3.70 13.71 -12.27
C PRO A 146 -5.14 13.60 -11.75
N ILE A 147 -5.28 13.69 -10.43
CA ILE A 147 -6.57 13.63 -9.71
C ILE A 147 -7.09 15.03 -9.36
N GLY A 148 -6.22 16.04 -9.52
CA GLY A 148 -6.49 17.44 -9.22
C GLY A 148 -5.66 17.98 -8.07
N GLY A 149 -5.61 19.31 -7.96
CA GLY A 149 -4.95 20.02 -6.87
C GLY A 149 -5.82 20.11 -5.60
N GLY A 150 -5.28 20.76 -4.56
CA GLY A 150 -6.01 21.09 -3.33
C GLY A 150 -5.96 20.03 -2.23
N TRP A 151 -5.23 18.92 -2.43
CA TRP A 151 -5.06 17.89 -1.40
C TRP A 151 -4.20 18.34 -0.21
N ASN A 152 -3.55 19.51 -0.30
CA ASN A 152 -2.80 20.15 0.79
C ASN A 152 -3.68 20.65 1.96
N ILE A 153 -5.01 20.51 1.88
CA ILE A 153 -5.91 20.64 3.05
C ILE A 153 -5.77 19.46 4.03
N TYR A 154 -5.22 18.34 3.56
CA TYR A 154 -5.01 17.12 4.33
C TYR A 154 -3.64 17.08 5.02
N ASP A 155 -3.56 16.39 6.15
CA ASP A 155 -2.33 16.13 6.91
C ASP A 155 -1.96 14.64 6.95
N LYS A 156 -2.91 13.76 6.60
CA LYS A 156 -2.74 12.32 6.36
C LYS A 156 -3.62 11.93 5.19
N VAL A 157 -3.10 11.12 4.27
CA VAL A 157 -3.79 10.59 3.09
C VAL A 157 -3.18 9.21 2.80
N PHE A 158 -3.98 8.14 2.81
CA PHE A 158 -3.53 6.78 2.50
C PHE A 158 -4.70 5.92 2.01
N SER A 159 -4.40 4.76 1.42
CA SER A 159 -5.41 3.79 1.03
C SER A 159 -5.46 2.62 2.03
N PRO A 160 -6.59 2.36 2.70
CA PRO A 160 -6.72 1.22 3.62
C PRO A 160 -7.02 -0.11 2.91
N GLY A 161 -7.41 -0.09 1.64
CA GLY A 161 -8.13 -1.18 0.98
C GLY A 161 -9.54 -0.77 0.53
N ASN A 162 -10.34 -1.74 0.09
CA ASN A 162 -11.78 -1.55 -0.12
C ASN A 162 -12.50 -1.56 1.24
N LEU A 163 -12.64 -0.38 1.83
CA LEU A 163 -13.20 -0.15 3.17
C LEU A 163 -14.71 0.08 3.12
N ALA A 164 -15.20 0.65 2.01
CA ALA A 164 -16.50 1.26 1.91
C ALA A 164 -17.41 0.66 0.82
N GLY A 165 -16.97 -0.40 0.16
CA GLY A 165 -17.75 -1.16 -0.84
C GLY A 165 -17.70 -0.54 -2.24
N ALA A 166 -16.60 0.14 -2.57
CA ALA A 166 -16.37 0.68 -3.92
C ALA A 166 -15.87 -0.41 -4.87
N GLN A 167 -15.52 -0.05 -6.11
CA GLN A 167 -14.99 -1.04 -7.07
C GLN A 167 -13.52 -1.38 -6.79
N GLY A 168 -12.71 -0.37 -6.46
CA GLY A 168 -11.30 -0.53 -6.12
C GLY A 168 -11.00 -0.11 -4.68
N TYR A 169 -9.74 0.15 -4.40
CA TYR A 169 -9.26 0.59 -3.10
C TYR A 169 -9.60 2.06 -2.83
N ASP A 170 -10.14 2.33 -1.63
CA ASP A 170 -10.57 3.66 -1.21
C ASP A 170 -9.39 4.55 -0.79
N ILE A 171 -9.62 5.86 -0.63
CA ILE A 171 -8.68 6.77 0.04
C ILE A 171 -9.31 7.32 1.33
N ILE A 172 -8.57 7.21 2.43
CA ILE A 172 -8.88 7.87 3.70
C ILE A 172 -7.94 9.08 3.87
N ALA A 173 -8.52 10.24 4.15
CA ALA A 173 -7.80 11.50 4.29
C ALA A 173 -8.25 12.27 5.54
N ARG A 174 -7.31 12.69 6.39
CA ARG A 174 -7.58 13.52 7.57
C ARG A 174 -7.20 14.97 7.30
N ASP A 175 -8.14 15.89 7.48
CA ASP A 175 -7.88 17.31 7.32
C ASP A 175 -7.19 17.93 8.55
N LYS A 176 -6.64 19.13 8.37
CA LYS A 176 -5.93 19.87 9.43
C LYS A 176 -6.82 20.29 10.62
N ALA A 177 -8.14 20.10 10.54
CA ALA A 177 -9.09 20.31 11.63
C ALA A 177 -9.46 19.00 12.35
N GLY A 178 -8.84 17.87 11.99
CA GLY A 178 -9.11 16.57 12.61
C GLY A 178 -10.38 15.89 12.10
N VAL A 179 -10.92 16.28 10.94
CA VAL A 179 -12.02 15.57 10.29
C VAL A 179 -11.45 14.50 9.36
N LEU A 180 -11.92 13.27 9.51
CA LEU A 180 -11.62 12.17 8.58
C LEU A 180 -12.65 12.16 7.45
N TRP A 181 -12.13 12.02 6.23
CA TRP A 181 -12.86 11.98 4.99
C TRP A 181 -12.53 10.69 4.24
N LEU A 182 -13.52 10.16 3.55
CA LEU A 182 -13.46 8.98 2.70
C LEU A 182 -13.68 9.41 1.25
N TYR A 183 -12.90 8.86 0.34
CA TYR A 183 -13.07 8.95 -1.10
C TYR A 183 -13.23 7.54 -1.65
N LEU A 184 -14.35 7.25 -2.31
CA LEU A 184 -14.60 5.93 -2.89
C LEU A 184 -13.74 5.72 -4.13
N GLY A 185 -13.01 4.61 -4.20
CA GLY A 185 -12.12 4.27 -5.30
C GLY A 185 -12.78 3.45 -6.42
N TYR A 186 -12.53 3.82 -7.68
CA TYR A 186 -13.07 3.11 -8.86
C TYR A 186 -12.03 2.28 -9.62
N GLY A 187 -10.85 2.05 -9.04
CA GLY A 187 -9.80 1.19 -9.60
C GLY A 187 -9.19 1.64 -10.93
N ASN A 188 -9.32 2.93 -11.26
CA ASN A 188 -8.89 3.49 -12.55
C ASN A 188 -8.35 4.92 -12.43
N GLY A 189 -7.86 5.29 -11.23
CA GLY A 189 -7.48 6.66 -10.92
C GLY A 189 -8.64 7.65 -11.01
N THR A 190 -9.85 7.24 -10.62
CA THR A 190 -10.94 8.17 -10.30
C THR A 190 -11.47 7.87 -8.90
N VAL A 191 -11.97 8.91 -8.24
CA VAL A 191 -12.57 8.84 -6.92
C VAL A 191 -13.88 9.62 -6.86
N ALA A 192 -14.79 9.19 -5.99
CA ALA A 192 -16.02 9.93 -5.70
C ALA A 192 -15.75 11.25 -4.96
N SER A 193 -16.77 12.13 -4.91
CA SER A 193 -16.79 13.27 -3.98
C SER A 193 -16.61 12.80 -2.53
N ARG A 194 -15.82 13.54 -1.75
CA ARG A 194 -15.49 13.15 -0.37
C ARG A 194 -16.72 13.01 0.53
N ILE A 195 -16.74 11.93 1.30
CA ILE A 195 -17.74 11.59 2.31
C ILE A 195 -17.13 11.90 3.68
N LYS A 196 -17.87 12.56 4.56
CA LYS A 196 -17.41 12.86 5.92
C LYS A 196 -17.58 11.62 6.80
N VAL A 197 -16.48 11.04 7.28
CA VAL A 197 -16.52 9.92 8.23
C VAL A 197 -16.78 10.43 9.65
N GLY A 198 -16.10 11.50 10.08
CA GLY A 198 -16.31 12.09 11.40
C GLY A 198 -15.23 13.09 11.81
N ALA A 199 -15.49 13.88 12.87
CA ALA A 199 -14.52 14.78 13.50
C ALA A 199 -13.79 14.09 14.67
N GLY A 200 -12.77 14.74 15.25
CA GLY A 200 -12.03 14.26 16.43
C GLY A 200 -10.88 13.29 16.13
N TRP A 201 -10.52 13.12 14.86
CA TRP A 201 -9.40 12.26 14.45
C TRP A 201 -8.03 12.92 14.67
N ASP A 202 -7.99 14.18 15.09
CA ASP A 202 -6.79 14.81 15.66
C ASP A 202 -6.38 14.17 17.00
N ALA A 203 -7.26 13.40 17.65
CA ALA A 203 -6.92 12.57 18.81
C ALA A 203 -5.82 11.53 18.49
N TYR A 204 -5.63 11.18 17.21
CA TYR A 204 -4.65 10.20 16.75
C TYR A 204 -3.37 10.84 16.23
N THR A 205 -2.23 10.24 16.57
CA THR A 205 -0.89 10.65 16.13
C THR A 205 -0.36 9.80 14.98
N GLN A 206 -0.91 8.60 14.79
CA GLN A 206 -0.68 7.71 13.64
C GLN A 206 -2.01 7.05 13.28
N ILE A 207 -2.22 6.83 11.98
CA ILE A 207 -3.32 6.06 11.41
C ILE A 207 -2.69 5.22 10.29
N ALA A 208 -2.92 3.91 10.29
CA ALA A 208 -2.39 2.97 9.30
C ALA A 208 -3.36 1.80 9.15
N GLY A 209 -3.41 1.18 7.97
CA GLY A 209 -4.22 -0.01 7.70
C GLY A 209 -4.08 -0.38 6.23
N LYS A 210 -4.13 -1.68 5.93
CA LYS A 210 -4.01 -2.21 4.57
C LYS A 210 -4.53 -3.65 4.50
N GLY A 211 -5.76 -3.84 4.05
CA GLY A 211 -6.42 -5.14 4.03
C GLY A 211 -7.08 -5.54 5.35
N ASP A 212 -7.35 -6.82 5.50
CA ASP A 212 -8.21 -7.42 6.52
C ASP A 212 -7.40 -7.93 7.72
N LEU A 213 -7.61 -7.31 8.88
CA LEU A 213 -6.88 -7.60 10.11
C LEU A 213 -7.65 -8.53 11.05
N ASP A 214 -8.99 -8.61 10.94
CA ASP A 214 -9.83 -9.48 11.77
C ASP A 214 -10.46 -10.70 11.09
N GLY A 215 -10.20 -10.89 9.79
CA GLY A 215 -10.53 -12.09 9.03
C GLY A 215 -11.94 -12.12 8.43
N ASP A 216 -12.59 -10.96 8.26
CA ASP A 216 -13.97 -10.86 7.75
C ASP A 216 -14.12 -10.40 6.29
N GLY A 217 -13.00 -10.27 5.59
CA GLY A 217 -12.90 -9.92 4.18
C GLY A 217 -13.06 -8.43 3.87
N LYS A 218 -12.82 -7.53 4.83
CA LYS A 218 -12.96 -6.07 4.65
C LYS A 218 -11.72 -5.34 5.14
N ALA A 219 -11.42 -4.21 4.51
CA ALA A 219 -10.28 -3.39 4.92
C ALA A 219 -10.47 -2.78 6.31
N ASP A 220 -9.50 -3.00 7.19
CA ASP A 220 -9.45 -2.46 8.55
C ASP A 220 -8.39 -1.35 8.69
N ILE A 221 -8.49 -0.56 9.77
CA ILE A 221 -7.38 0.32 10.18
C ILE A 221 -7.06 0.21 11.67
N VAL A 222 -5.86 0.62 12.02
CA VAL A 222 -5.44 0.92 13.40
C VAL A 222 -5.07 2.40 13.54
N ALA A 223 -5.40 2.97 14.69
CA ALA A 223 -5.09 4.37 15.01
C ALA A 223 -4.50 4.48 16.42
N ARG A 224 -3.35 5.17 16.54
CA ARG A 224 -2.67 5.38 17.81
C ARG A 224 -2.99 6.76 18.37
N ASP A 225 -3.55 6.83 19.57
CA ASP A 225 -3.88 8.12 20.20
C ASP A 225 -2.65 8.85 20.79
N LYS A 226 -2.89 10.07 21.30
CA LYS A 226 -1.88 10.90 21.97
C LYS A 226 -1.32 10.27 23.26
N ALA A 227 -2.01 9.30 23.87
CA ALA A 227 -1.54 8.57 25.06
C ALA A 227 -0.74 7.29 24.71
N GLY A 228 -0.57 6.97 23.42
CA GLY A 228 0.12 5.76 22.99
C GLY A 228 -0.73 4.49 23.12
N VAL A 229 -2.06 4.61 23.21
CA VAL A 229 -2.99 3.50 23.08
C VAL A 229 -3.24 3.24 21.59
N LEU A 230 -3.17 1.97 21.18
CA LEU A 230 -3.56 1.57 19.82
C LEU A 230 -5.01 1.10 19.84
N TRP A 231 -5.78 1.62 18.88
CA TRP A 231 -7.19 1.35 18.67
C TRP A 231 -7.37 0.64 17.34
N PHE A 232 -8.09 -0.48 17.35
CA PHE A 232 -8.59 -1.17 16.18
C PHE A 232 -9.89 -0.52 15.72
N TYR A 233 -10.02 -0.33 14.42
CA TYR A 233 -11.20 0.19 13.74
C TYR A 233 -11.61 -0.80 12.66
N LYS A 234 -12.58 -1.63 13.02
CA LYS A 234 -13.18 -2.62 12.13
C LYS A 234 -13.88 -1.93 10.95
N GLY A 235 -13.51 -2.30 9.73
CA GLY A 235 -14.21 -1.90 8.51
C GLY A 235 -15.60 -2.53 8.39
N THR A 236 -16.53 -1.82 7.75
CA THR A 236 -17.91 -2.34 7.54
C THR A 236 -18.21 -2.69 6.09
N GLY A 237 -17.37 -2.27 5.13
CA GLY A 237 -17.67 -2.38 3.70
C GLY A 237 -18.78 -1.42 3.25
N SER A 238 -19.10 -0.38 4.04
CA SER A 238 -20.20 0.54 3.74
C SER A 238 -19.80 2.01 3.93
N TYR A 239 -19.83 2.76 2.82
CA TYR A 239 -19.55 4.20 2.80
C TYR A 239 -20.39 5.06 3.75
N SER A 240 -21.58 4.60 4.16
CA SER A 240 -22.47 5.34 5.06
C SER A 240 -22.10 5.18 6.54
N ALA A 241 -21.34 4.14 6.89
CA ALA A 241 -20.80 3.90 8.23
C ALA A 241 -19.48 3.13 8.14
N PRO A 242 -18.38 3.71 7.63
CA PRO A 242 -17.19 2.95 7.19
C PRO A 242 -16.51 2.11 8.27
N PHE A 243 -16.65 2.51 9.54
CA PHE A 243 -16.09 1.79 10.68
C PHE A 243 -17.16 1.46 11.73
N ALA A 244 -16.99 0.31 12.38
CA ALA A 244 -17.70 -0.01 13.62
C ALA A 244 -17.10 0.74 14.83
N GLY A 245 -17.61 0.46 16.03
CA GLY A 245 -17.04 0.98 17.27
C GLY A 245 -15.60 0.51 17.49
N ARG A 246 -14.69 1.44 17.82
CA ARG A 246 -13.26 1.14 18.03
C ARG A 246 -13.03 0.24 19.25
N THR A 247 -12.05 -0.66 19.15
CA THR A 247 -11.62 -1.54 20.24
C THR A 247 -10.19 -1.19 20.67
N ARG A 248 -9.89 -1.19 21.98
CA ARG A 248 -8.53 -0.98 22.47
C ARG A 248 -7.72 -2.27 22.32
N ILE A 249 -6.62 -2.23 21.58
CA ILE A 249 -5.77 -3.40 21.27
C ILE A 249 -4.33 -3.29 21.81
N GLY A 250 -3.97 -2.21 22.50
CA GLY A 250 -2.70 -2.14 23.23
C GLY A 250 -2.37 -0.77 23.81
N SER A 251 -1.23 -0.66 24.49
CA SER A 251 -0.65 0.59 25.00
C SER A 251 0.87 0.54 24.91
N GLY A 252 1.54 1.70 25.04
CA GLY A 252 2.99 1.80 24.84
C GLY A 252 3.41 1.99 23.39
N TRP A 253 2.46 2.18 22.47
CA TRP A 253 2.72 2.38 21.03
C TRP A 253 3.36 3.73 20.72
N ASN A 254 3.51 4.61 21.71
CA ASN A 254 4.34 5.81 21.66
C ASN A 254 5.86 5.49 21.64
N ALA A 255 6.26 4.22 21.84
CA ALA A 255 7.62 3.76 21.57
C ALA A 255 8.02 3.87 20.07
N TYR A 256 7.03 3.96 19.18
CA TYR A 256 7.23 4.05 17.73
C TYR A 256 7.05 5.48 17.21
N ASN A 257 7.76 5.86 16.14
CA ASN A 257 7.50 7.12 15.43
C ASN A 257 6.76 6.95 14.10
N THR A 258 6.74 5.73 13.54
CA THR A 258 6.02 5.40 12.30
C THR A 258 5.33 4.04 12.42
N LEU A 259 4.09 3.96 11.92
CA LEU A 259 3.36 2.70 11.70
C LEU A 259 3.02 2.61 10.21
N VAL A 260 3.26 1.46 9.60
CA VAL A 260 2.96 1.16 8.18
C VAL A 260 2.31 -0.21 8.12
N SER A 261 1.22 -0.36 7.36
CA SER A 261 0.64 -1.68 7.08
C SER A 261 0.86 -1.98 5.60
N THR A 262 1.62 -3.03 5.34
CA THR A 262 2.06 -3.50 4.02
C THR A 262 1.21 -4.66 3.50
N GLY A 263 0.11 -4.97 4.18
CA GLY A 263 -0.57 -6.26 4.04
C GLY A 263 0.28 -7.40 4.61
N ASP A 264 0.34 -8.54 3.91
CA ASP A 264 0.94 -9.79 4.36
C ASP A 264 2.46 -9.86 4.09
N VAL A 265 3.29 -9.78 5.13
CA VAL A 265 4.77 -9.76 5.01
C VAL A 265 5.39 -11.14 5.23
N ASP A 266 4.71 -12.04 5.95
CA ASP A 266 5.19 -13.39 6.21
C ASP A 266 4.56 -14.48 5.34
N LEU A 267 3.62 -14.10 4.47
CA LEU A 267 2.89 -14.92 3.50
C LEU A 267 1.98 -15.97 4.18
N ASP A 268 1.41 -15.62 5.34
CA ASP A 268 0.51 -16.49 6.12
C ASP A 268 -1.00 -16.24 5.88
N GLY A 269 -1.32 -15.29 5.00
CA GLY A 269 -2.66 -14.89 4.56
C GLY A 269 -3.29 -13.76 5.38
N LYS A 270 -2.54 -13.05 6.24
CA LYS A 270 -3.09 -12.07 7.21
C LYS A 270 -2.38 -10.72 7.09
N THR A 271 -3.12 -9.63 7.31
CA THR A 271 -2.53 -8.29 7.34
C THR A 271 -1.60 -8.09 8.52
N ASP A 272 -0.36 -7.70 8.23
CA ASP A 272 0.67 -7.34 9.21
C ASP A 272 0.74 -5.83 9.46
N LEU A 273 1.47 -5.48 10.53
CA LEU A 273 1.87 -4.11 10.82
C LEU A 273 3.39 -4.01 11.04
N ILE A 274 4.03 -3.11 10.29
CA ILE A 274 5.41 -2.70 10.49
C ILE A 274 5.45 -1.46 11.38
N ALA A 275 6.26 -1.50 12.43
CA ALA A 275 6.44 -0.41 13.38
C ALA A 275 7.93 -0.03 13.50
N ARG A 276 8.22 1.27 13.38
CA ARG A 276 9.58 1.84 13.49
C ARG A 276 9.75 2.57 14.81
N GLU A 277 10.83 2.26 15.54
CA GLU A 277 11.29 3.04 16.70
C GLU A 277 12.12 4.28 16.23
N PRO A 278 12.16 5.38 17.01
CA PRO A 278 12.94 6.58 16.65
C PRO A 278 14.41 6.33 16.30
N ASN A 279 15.03 5.30 16.91
CA ASN A 279 16.41 4.85 16.68
C ASN A 279 16.60 4.01 15.39
N GLY A 280 15.57 3.90 14.55
CA GLY A 280 15.64 3.17 13.28
C GLY A 280 15.49 1.65 13.39
N ASN A 281 15.23 1.09 14.58
CA ASN A 281 14.81 -0.32 14.69
C ASN A 281 13.45 -0.52 14.01
N LEU A 282 13.34 -1.59 13.22
CA LEU A 282 12.10 -1.98 12.56
C LEU A 282 11.57 -3.28 13.15
N TRP A 283 10.28 -3.30 13.44
CA TRP A 283 9.58 -4.41 14.08
C TRP A 283 8.38 -4.84 13.24
N LEU A 284 8.22 -6.15 13.04
CA LEU A 284 7.03 -6.76 12.46
C LEU A 284 6.09 -7.21 13.58
N TYR A 285 4.83 -6.82 13.47
CA TYR A 285 3.71 -7.36 14.24
C TYR A 285 2.88 -8.23 13.29
N LYS A 286 3.06 -9.54 13.39
CA LYS A 286 2.36 -10.50 12.55
C LYS A 286 0.87 -10.52 12.86
N GLY A 287 0.03 -10.50 11.84
CA GLY A 287 -1.42 -10.58 11.95
C GLY A 287 -1.88 -11.88 12.61
N THR A 288 -3.12 -11.87 13.11
CA THR A 288 -3.79 -13.09 13.62
C THR A 288 -5.16 -13.35 13.00
N GLY A 289 -5.72 -12.41 12.24
CA GLY A 289 -7.08 -12.53 11.71
C GLY A 289 -8.10 -12.61 12.85
N ASN A 290 -7.93 -11.80 13.90
CA ASN A 290 -8.79 -11.80 15.08
C ASN A 290 -8.76 -10.45 15.82
N ALA A 291 -9.87 -9.70 15.75
CA ALA A 291 -10.06 -8.39 16.37
C ALA A 291 -9.72 -8.32 17.87
N ALA A 292 -9.87 -9.43 18.61
CA ALA A 292 -9.62 -9.46 20.06
C ALA A 292 -8.11 -9.55 20.40
N ALA A 293 -7.28 -10.03 19.48
CA ALA A 293 -5.84 -10.20 19.67
C ALA A 293 -5.10 -10.07 18.32
N PRO A 294 -5.21 -8.93 17.60
CA PRO A 294 -4.93 -8.83 16.16
C PRO A 294 -3.47 -9.04 15.78
N TYR A 295 -2.54 -9.00 16.74
CA TYR A 295 -1.11 -9.15 16.50
C TYR A 295 -0.45 -10.15 17.43
N GLN A 296 0.49 -10.91 16.89
CA GLN A 296 1.45 -11.72 17.65
C GLN A 296 2.50 -10.83 18.35
N SER A 297 3.38 -11.46 19.14
CA SER A 297 4.55 -10.78 19.71
C SER A 297 5.47 -10.23 18.61
N ARG A 298 5.92 -8.98 18.77
CA ARG A 298 6.77 -8.29 17.79
C ARG A 298 8.10 -9.01 17.54
N VAL A 299 8.53 -9.07 16.28
CA VAL A 299 9.84 -9.58 15.86
C VAL A 299 10.66 -8.43 15.26
N LYS A 300 11.94 -8.32 15.61
CA LYS A 300 12.82 -7.29 15.01
C LYS A 300 13.23 -7.73 13.61
N ILE A 301 12.87 -6.94 12.60
CA ILE A 301 13.14 -7.22 11.18
C ILE A 301 14.18 -6.27 10.55
N GLY A 302 14.64 -5.24 11.29
CA GLY A 302 15.61 -4.30 10.75
C GLY A 302 16.18 -3.29 11.75
N TYR A 303 17.15 -2.50 11.28
CA TYR A 303 17.78 -1.37 11.96
C TYR A 303 18.25 -0.34 10.93
N GLY A 304 18.58 0.88 11.36
CA GLY A 304 19.03 1.97 10.46
C GLY A 304 17.90 2.64 9.66
N TYR A 305 16.63 2.34 9.96
CA TYR A 305 15.49 2.96 9.28
C TYR A 305 15.23 4.42 9.70
N ASP A 306 16.04 4.97 10.62
CA ASP A 306 16.11 6.39 10.95
C ASP A 306 16.70 7.25 9.82
N ALA A 307 17.37 6.63 8.85
CA ALA A 307 17.74 7.26 7.58
C ALA A 307 16.53 7.66 6.70
N TYR A 308 15.32 7.19 7.00
CA TYR A 308 14.11 7.42 6.20
C TYR A 308 13.23 8.56 6.74
N ARG A 309 12.91 9.52 5.85
CA ARG A 309 11.97 10.61 6.11
C ARG A 309 10.50 10.21 5.86
N LEU A 310 10.30 9.19 5.03
CA LEU A 310 9.00 8.61 4.68
C LEU A 310 9.15 7.09 4.63
N MET A 311 8.15 6.38 5.15
CA MET A 311 7.97 4.94 5.05
C MET A 311 6.47 4.69 4.87
N THR A 312 6.09 3.93 3.86
CA THR A 312 4.69 3.72 3.45
C THR A 312 4.57 2.48 2.57
N SER A 313 3.34 2.16 2.17
CA SER A 313 2.96 1.08 1.24
C SER A 313 1.51 1.21 0.83
#